data_AF-A0A932YM21-F1
#
_entry.id   AF-A0A932YM21-F1
#
_cell.length_a   1.000
_cell.length_b   1.000
_cell.length_c   1.000
_cell.angle_alpha   90.00
_cell.angle_beta   90.00
_cell.angle_gamma   90.00
#
_symmetry.space_group_name_H-M   'P 1'
#
loop_
_entity.id
_entity.type
_entity.pdbx_description
1 polymer ?
#
loop_
_entity_poly.entity_id
_entity_poly.type
_entity_poly.pdbx_seq_one_letter_code
_entity_poly.pdbx_strand_id
1 'polypeptide(L)'
;ALDANVPIVVYSAPIDVSYYELRVVKCTGTDCSAVAPGTPKQLTTSGIAYFPTLVLDSQKKPTISYETTNYEYLITCSDLTCQAFSQKEIDHTIGVGLVLRSAMTVDKNGYPIISFGYQSGNLKVVHCNDEHCQSYSKTDVSTDQINLGLGVAIGDDGFPVIAYRKEADQSLRYIKCGTLTCSPQSLKGLGWVAFSPKRVGDITYVEGQGNIFSGGNIYSPVGPPVNKYNSAYIIEASGDITNWFSQNLYKFGQRGIASPYLKEGSGQSQVYQSALGKLDYKGIVTDVVTGKEVSPTNQNGTNKYGGVLTYRSPSDAGLPDSDALAKRVFFWKNPGSLININAQTINCQAGTNGAGIIVIDGDLTINGDVTYGSSCNSGLSKLSEIASLVWIVRGDVTIDPSVEYLAGTFIVLGDGNPAKCPALSSLSSNGCGRFSTGTSDAQLTSYGAVLARQFSMERTYPAETGPSELFISDGRLQANTPAGLSDLAKSLPRFSGGFQ
;
A
#
# COMPACT_ATOMS: atom_id res chain seq x y z
N ALA A 1 -2.36 -12.08 30.85
CA ALA A 1 -2.22 -12.88 29.61
C ALA A 1 -2.79 -14.28 29.82
N LEU A 2 -2.97 -15.08 28.75
CA LEU A 2 -3.51 -16.45 28.84
C LEU A 2 -2.48 -17.45 28.30
N ASP A 3 -2.13 -18.46 29.10
CA ASP A 3 -1.44 -19.66 28.62
C ASP A 3 -2.45 -20.81 28.54
N ALA A 4 -2.80 -21.24 27.33
CA ALA A 4 -3.81 -22.29 27.10
C ALA A 4 -5.14 -22.03 27.86
N ASN A 5 -5.62 -20.78 27.81
CA ASN A 5 -6.81 -20.26 28.52
C ASN A 5 -6.66 -20.15 30.05
N VAL A 6 -5.52 -20.51 30.63
CA VAL A 6 -5.25 -20.32 32.06
C VAL A 6 -4.65 -18.94 32.28
N PRO A 7 -5.22 -18.11 33.17
CA PRO A 7 -4.72 -16.75 33.37
C PRO A 7 -3.35 -16.70 34.04
N ILE A 8 -2.54 -15.75 33.55
CA ILE A 8 -1.36 -15.24 34.23
C ILE A 8 -1.62 -13.76 34.45
N VAL A 9 -1.54 -13.36 35.72
CA VAL A 9 -1.95 -12.04 36.19
C VAL A 9 -0.74 -11.37 36.82
N VAL A 10 -0.49 -10.13 36.44
CA VAL A 10 0.44 -9.24 37.13
C VAL A 10 -0.35 -8.11 37.76
N TYR A 11 0.00 -7.72 38.98
CA TYR A 11 -0.65 -6.63 39.69
C TYR A 11 0.30 -5.94 40.66
N SER A 12 0.01 -4.66 40.92
CA SER A 12 0.66 -3.89 41.98
C SER A 12 -0.05 -4.17 43.31
N ALA A 13 0.67 -4.74 44.27
CA ALA A 13 0.18 -5.01 45.62
C ALA A 13 0.64 -3.88 46.57
N PRO A 14 -0.25 -3.30 47.38
CA PRO A 14 0.14 -2.25 48.33
C PRO A 14 1.04 -2.83 49.43
N ILE A 15 2.18 -2.18 49.67
CA ILE A 15 3.02 -2.39 50.85
C ILE A 15 2.53 -1.48 51.98
N ASP A 16 2.25 -0.21 51.66
CA ASP A 16 1.63 0.77 52.54
C ASP A 16 0.81 1.81 51.72
N VAL A 17 0.49 2.97 52.30
CA VAL A 17 -0.33 4.02 51.65
C VAL A 17 0.31 4.65 50.41
N SER A 18 1.62 4.55 50.24
CA SER A 18 2.38 5.24 49.18
C SER A 18 3.27 4.31 48.35
N TYR A 19 3.47 3.07 48.79
CA TYR A 19 4.37 2.13 48.16
C TYR A 19 3.65 0.85 47.69
N TYR A 20 3.98 0.42 46.46
CA TYR A 20 3.44 -0.77 45.82
C TYR A 20 4.58 -1.67 45.31
N GLU A 21 4.45 -2.96 45.53
CA GLU A 21 5.32 -3.98 44.94
C GLU A 21 4.61 -4.72 43.81
N LEU A 22 5.38 -5.24 42.86
CA LEU A 22 4.85 -6.00 41.75
C LEU A 22 4.78 -7.49 42.11
N ARG A 23 3.62 -8.11 41.87
CA ARG A 23 3.43 -9.55 42.02
C ARG A 23 2.88 -10.18 40.75
N VAL A 24 3.32 -11.41 40.49
CA VAL A 24 2.78 -12.27 39.42
C VAL A 24 2.13 -13.51 39.99
N VAL A 25 0.99 -13.88 39.41
CA VAL A 25 0.20 -15.06 39.75
C VAL A 25 -0.02 -15.89 38.50
N LYS A 26 0.26 -17.19 38.61
CA LYS A 26 -0.16 -18.18 37.65
C LYS A 26 -1.34 -18.95 38.23
N CYS A 27 -2.48 -18.88 37.57
CA CYS A 27 -3.65 -19.66 37.97
C CYS A 27 -3.44 -21.15 37.64
N THR A 28 -4.15 -22.04 38.33
CA THR A 28 -4.18 -23.48 38.00
C THR A 28 -5.34 -23.85 37.08
N GLY A 29 -6.39 -23.03 37.04
CA GLY A 29 -7.59 -23.19 36.21
C GLY A 29 -8.04 -21.87 35.59
N THR A 30 -9.00 -21.96 34.68
CA THR A 30 -9.53 -20.81 33.90
C THR A 30 -10.28 -19.79 34.77
N ASP A 31 -10.77 -20.18 35.94
CA ASP A 31 -11.47 -19.34 36.92
C ASP A 31 -10.52 -18.67 37.94
N CYS A 32 -9.24 -19.04 37.93
CA CYS A 32 -8.23 -18.61 38.90
C CYS A 32 -8.61 -18.81 40.38
N SER A 33 -9.42 -19.84 40.70
CA SER A 33 -9.79 -20.14 42.09
C SER A 33 -8.63 -20.69 42.94
N ALA A 34 -7.63 -21.28 42.29
CA ALA A 34 -6.38 -21.73 42.91
C ALA A 34 -5.16 -21.30 42.08
N VAL A 35 -4.04 -21.05 42.75
CA VAL A 35 -2.79 -20.56 42.15
C VAL A 35 -1.70 -21.62 42.17
N ALA A 36 -0.80 -21.57 41.18
CA ALA A 36 0.29 -22.53 41.07
C ALA A 36 1.29 -22.36 42.22
N PRO A 37 1.92 -23.45 42.70
CA PRO A 37 2.95 -23.37 43.72
C PRO A 37 4.04 -22.36 43.37
N GLY A 38 4.46 -21.56 44.36
CA GLY A 38 5.46 -20.51 44.17
C GLY A 38 4.90 -19.17 43.67
N THR A 39 3.58 -19.02 43.53
CA THR A 39 2.90 -17.73 43.28
C THR A 39 1.83 -17.44 44.35
N PRO A 40 1.49 -16.16 44.67
CA PRO A 40 1.99 -14.92 44.10
C PRO A 40 3.50 -14.73 44.35
N LYS A 41 4.25 -14.48 43.28
CA LYS A 41 5.69 -14.23 43.35
C LYS A 41 5.93 -12.73 43.32
N GLN A 42 6.65 -12.22 44.33
CA GLN A 42 7.14 -10.84 44.34
C GLN A 42 8.25 -10.67 43.30
N LEU A 43 8.14 -9.61 42.49
CA LEU A 43 9.04 -9.31 41.39
C LEU A 43 9.89 -8.05 41.60
N THR A 44 9.53 -7.18 42.54
CA THR A 44 10.30 -5.96 42.84
C THR A 44 10.70 -5.92 44.31
N THR A 45 11.90 -5.39 44.58
CA THR A 45 12.43 -5.21 45.95
C THR A 45 12.35 -3.77 46.44
N SER A 46 12.05 -2.80 45.55
CA SER A 46 11.80 -1.39 45.90
C SER A 46 10.35 -1.00 45.58
N GLY A 47 9.76 -0.20 46.47
CA GLY A 47 8.31 -0.09 46.64
C GLY A 47 7.56 0.88 45.72
N ILE A 48 8.01 1.15 44.49
CA ILE A 48 7.24 2.03 43.59
C ILE A 48 7.10 1.36 42.23
N ALA A 49 6.15 0.43 42.09
CA ALA A 49 5.82 -0.23 40.83
C ALA A 49 4.35 -0.02 40.45
N TYR A 50 4.11 0.76 39.38
CA TYR A 50 2.76 1.09 38.91
C TYR A 50 2.46 0.50 37.53
N PHE A 51 1.15 0.43 37.25
CA PHE A 51 0.53 0.12 35.96
C PHE A 51 1.23 -0.96 35.13
N PRO A 52 1.41 -2.17 35.69
CA PRO A 52 2.11 -3.21 34.98
C PRO A 52 1.30 -3.71 33.79
N THR A 53 2.01 -4.02 32.72
CA THR A 53 1.47 -4.67 31.53
C THR A 53 2.24 -5.97 31.28
N LEU A 54 1.56 -6.97 30.76
CA LEU A 54 2.06 -8.35 30.66
C LEU A 54 1.72 -8.92 29.29
N VAL A 55 2.76 -9.44 28.63
CA VAL A 55 2.64 -10.30 27.45
C VAL A 55 3.33 -11.64 27.70
N LEU A 56 3.02 -12.63 26.89
CA LEU A 56 3.78 -13.88 26.84
C LEU A 56 4.64 -13.85 25.58
N ASP A 57 5.91 -14.22 25.72
CA ASP A 57 6.82 -14.41 24.58
C ASP A 57 6.44 -15.67 23.76
N SER A 58 7.21 -15.96 22.71
CA SER A 58 6.99 -17.15 21.85
C SER A 58 7.19 -18.48 22.59
N GLN A 59 7.90 -18.50 23.73
CA GLN A 59 8.03 -19.64 24.63
C GLN A 59 7.00 -19.62 25.76
N LYS A 60 6.00 -18.72 25.67
CA LYS A 60 4.91 -18.51 26.61
C LYS A 60 5.35 -17.98 27.97
N LYS A 61 6.56 -17.43 28.13
CA LYS A 61 7.02 -16.91 29.42
C LYS A 61 6.57 -15.45 29.62
N PRO A 62 6.25 -15.06 30.86
CA PRO A 62 5.87 -13.68 31.18
C PRO A 62 6.98 -12.68 30.86
N THR A 63 6.66 -11.69 30.04
CA THR A 63 7.41 -10.43 29.94
C THR A 63 6.53 -9.30 30.44
N ILE A 64 7.04 -8.54 31.39
CA ILE A 64 6.28 -7.55 32.16
C ILE A 64 6.97 -6.20 32.07
N SER A 65 6.26 -5.18 31.60
CA SER A 65 6.71 -3.78 31.73
C SER A 65 6.01 -3.14 32.89
N TYR A 66 6.72 -2.30 33.64
CA TYR A 66 6.14 -1.52 34.73
C TYR A 66 6.91 -0.22 34.92
N GLU A 67 6.23 0.75 35.50
CA GLU A 67 6.80 2.06 35.74
C GLU A 67 7.14 2.26 37.22
N THR A 68 8.11 3.14 37.43
CA THR A 68 8.42 3.77 38.71
C THR A 68 8.35 5.28 38.55
N THR A 69 8.66 6.05 39.59
CA THR A 69 8.62 7.53 39.54
C THR A 69 9.44 8.15 38.40
N ASN A 70 10.53 7.51 37.95
CA ASN A 70 11.41 8.06 36.91
C ASN A 70 11.79 7.07 35.81
N TYR A 71 11.45 5.80 35.95
CA TYR A 71 11.98 4.75 35.09
C TYR A 71 10.89 3.85 34.55
N GLU A 72 11.05 3.40 33.30
CA GLU A 72 10.34 2.25 32.76
C GLU A 72 11.27 1.03 32.84
N TYR A 73 10.78 -0.03 33.48
CA TYR A 73 11.50 -1.29 33.64
C TYR A 73 10.79 -2.42 32.92
N LEU A 74 11.59 -3.38 32.46
CA LEU A 74 11.15 -4.64 31.88
C LEU A 74 11.65 -5.80 32.74
N ILE A 75 10.74 -6.71 33.07
CA ILE A 75 11.02 -8.00 33.71
C ILE A 75 10.78 -9.12 32.70
N THR A 76 11.75 -10.01 32.56
CA THR A 76 11.66 -11.23 31.75
C THR A 76 11.82 -12.45 32.65
N CYS A 77 10.83 -13.33 32.64
CA CYS A 77 10.78 -14.50 33.52
C CYS A 77 11.40 -15.74 32.87
N SER A 78 12.07 -16.57 33.67
CA SER A 78 12.62 -17.84 33.18
C SER A 78 11.55 -18.90 32.93
N ASP A 79 10.39 -18.76 33.60
CA ASP A 79 9.27 -19.70 33.59
C ASP A 79 7.93 -18.98 33.85
N LEU A 80 6.82 -19.70 33.71
CA LEU A 80 5.44 -19.19 33.85
C LEU A 80 5.09 -18.69 35.26
N THR A 81 5.90 -18.99 36.28
CA THR A 81 5.72 -18.57 37.68
C THR A 81 6.76 -17.54 38.12
N CYS A 82 7.70 -17.18 37.24
CA CYS A 82 8.79 -16.24 37.49
C CYS A 82 9.64 -16.59 38.73
N GLN A 83 9.95 -17.87 38.97
CA GLN A 83 10.80 -18.23 40.11
C GLN A 83 12.18 -17.59 40.01
N ALA A 84 12.72 -17.55 38.79
CA ALA A 84 13.81 -16.66 38.41
C ALA A 84 13.34 -15.68 37.33
N PHE A 85 13.90 -14.48 37.36
CA PHE A 85 13.63 -13.43 36.39
C PHE A 85 14.81 -12.47 36.31
N SER A 86 14.94 -11.78 35.18
CA SER A 86 15.83 -10.63 35.04
C SER A 86 15.01 -9.36 34.99
N GLN A 87 15.54 -8.29 35.58
CA GLN A 87 14.97 -6.94 35.53
C GLN A 87 15.94 -6.03 34.78
N LYS A 88 15.43 -5.19 33.90
CA LYS A 88 16.22 -4.28 33.08
C LYS A 88 15.55 -2.92 32.95
N GLU A 89 16.33 -1.85 33.09
CA GLU A 89 15.89 -0.48 32.78
C GLU A 89 15.83 -0.29 31.26
N ILE A 90 14.67 0.14 30.75
CA ILE A 90 14.47 0.39 29.30
C ILE A 90 14.33 1.89 28.98
N ASP A 91 13.91 2.69 29.96
CA ASP A 91 13.97 4.15 29.86
C ASP A 91 14.10 4.84 31.23
N HIS A 92 14.65 6.04 31.21
CA HIS A 92 14.82 6.91 32.37
C HIS A 92 14.47 8.35 31.97
N THR A 93 13.58 8.98 32.72
CA THR A 93 13.20 10.38 32.55
C THR A 93 13.37 11.14 33.86
N ILE A 94 14.10 12.27 33.82
CA ILE A 94 14.36 13.11 34.99
C ILE A 94 13.35 14.28 34.99
N GLY A 95 12.63 14.47 36.10
CA GLY A 95 11.97 15.76 36.41
C GLY A 95 10.52 15.94 35.96
N VAL A 96 9.74 14.87 35.78
CA VAL A 96 8.30 14.94 35.46
C VAL A 96 7.50 14.15 36.52
N GLY A 97 6.49 14.76 37.14
CA GLY A 97 5.64 14.14 38.17
C GLY A 97 4.51 13.31 37.56
N LEU A 98 4.80 12.03 37.28
CA LEU A 98 4.18 11.16 36.27
C LEU A 98 2.74 10.65 36.51
N VAL A 99 2.02 10.51 35.38
CA VAL A 99 1.26 9.28 35.06
C VAL A 99 1.89 8.71 33.79
N LEU A 100 2.42 7.49 33.87
CA LEU A 100 2.85 6.71 32.71
C LEU A 100 1.76 5.66 32.41
N ARG A 101 1.70 5.25 31.15
CA ARG A 101 0.97 4.05 30.71
C ARG A 101 1.80 3.40 29.61
N SER A 102 2.25 2.18 29.87
CA SER A 102 2.85 1.34 28.85
C SER A 102 1.83 0.33 28.33
N ALA A 103 1.92 0.06 27.04
CA ALA A 103 1.23 -1.03 26.38
C ALA A 103 2.29 -1.93 25.76
N MET A 104 2.00 -3.24 25.75
CA MET A 104 2.92 -4.24 25.24
C MET A 104 2.23 -5.16 24.24
N THR A 105 3.01 -5.59 23.27
CA THR A 105 2.70 -6.72 22.39
C THR A 105 3.99 -7.49 22.12
N VAL A 106 3.91 -8.60 21.41
CA VAL A 106 5.06 -9.30 20.83
C VAL A 106 5.00 -9.22 19.31
N ASP A 107 6.15 -9.18 18.66
CA ASP A 107 6.25 -9.26 17.21
C ASP A 107 6.05 -10.70 16.70
N LYS A 108 6.14 -10.89 15.37
CA LYS A 108 5.98 -12.21 14.74
C LYS A 108 7.06 -13.23 15.14
N ASN A 109 8.19 -12.77 15.68
CA ASN A 109 9.27 -13.61 16.20
C ASN A 109 9.13 -13.88 17.70
N GLY A 110 8.15 -13.27 18.37
CA GLY A 110 7.95 -13.36 19.82
C GLY A 110 8.75 -12.33 20.61
N TYR A 111 9.35 -11.32 19.98
CA TYR A 111 10.13 -10.31 20.69
C TYR A 111 9.22 -9.20 21.22
N PRO A 112 9.40 -8.78 22.49
CA PRO A 112 8.55 -7.74 23.07
C PRO A 112 8.66 -6.39 22.36
N ILE A 113 7.50 -5.76 22.16
CA ILE A 113 7.36 -4.37 21.75
C ILE A 113 6.63 -3.63 22.87
N ILE A 114 7.23 -2.56 23.38
CA ILE A 114 6.66 -1.71 24.41
C ILE A 114 6.43 -0.32 23.83
N SER A 115 5.21 0.20 23.92
CA SER A 115 4.90 1.60 23.66
C SER A 115 4.56 2.29 24.96
N PHE A 116 5.18 3.43 25.26
CA PHE A 116 4.95 4.15 26.50
C PHE A 116 5.15 5.64 26.31
N GLY A 117 4.74 6.41 27.30
CA GLY A 117 4.64 7.85 27.15
C GLY A 117 4.52 8.58 28.46
N TYR A 118 5.22 9.70 28.55
CA TYR A 118 5.23 10.57 29.73
C TYR A 118 4.29 11.73 29.52
N GLN A 119 3.66 12.19 30.60
CA GLN A 119 2.94 13.45 30.59
C GLN A 119 3.85 14.56 30.05
N SER A 120 3.35 15.31 29.08
CA SER A 120 4.09 16.37 28.37
C SER A 120 5.37 15.92 27.65
N GLY A 121 5.59 14.61 27.51
CA GLY A 121 6.71 13.99 26.81
C GLY A 121 6.33 13.44 25.44
N ASN A 122 7.30 12.76 24.83
CA ASN A 122 7.14 12.10 23.53
C ASN A 122 6.53 10.70 23.71
N LEU A 123 5.79 10.22 22.70
CA LEU A 123 5.47 8.80 22.57
C LEU A 123 6.76 8.06 22.23
N LYS A 124 7.06 6.99 22.98
CA LYS A 124 8.25 6.17 22.77
C LYS A 124 7.87 4.73 22.47
N VAL A 125 8.71 4.09 21.66
CA VAL A 125 8.61 2.67 21.33
C VAL A 125 9.95 2.00 21.58
N VAL A 126 9.89 0.87 22.28
CA VAL A 126 11.00 -0.05 22.46
C VAL A 126 10.66 -1.35 21.73
N HIS A 127 11.55 -1.80 20.87
CA HIS A 127 11.54 -3.13 20.28
C HIS A 127 12.74 -3.89 20.82
N CYS A 128 12.49 -5.02 21.48
CA CYS A 128 13.56 -5.91 21.94
C CYS A 128 14.14 -6.66 20.74
N ASN A 129 15.46 -6.77 20.67
CA ASN A 129 16.14 -7.47 19.57
C ASN A 129 16.27 -8.98 19.82
N ASP A 130 15.85 -9.43 21.00
CA ASP A 130 15.84 -10.82 21.45
C ASP A 130 14.69 -11.04 22.44
N GLU A 131 14.32 -12.30 22.65
CA GLU A 131 13.18 -12.71 23.48
C GLU A 131 13.31 -12.27 24.96
N HIS A 132 14.54 -12.12 25.45
CA HIS A 132 14.83 -11.71 26.83
C HIS A 132 15.19 -10.22 26.95
N CYS A 133 15.06 -9.46 25.87
CA CYS A 133 15.41 -8.05 25.77
C CYS A 133 16.82 -7.69 26.28
N GLN A 134 17.79 -8.60 26.12
CA GLN A 134 19.19 -8.36 26.48
C GLN A 134 19.76 -7.18 25.68
N SER A 135 19.27 -6.97 24.46
CA SER A 135 19.45 -5.76 23.68
C SER A 135 18.11 -5.24 23.15
N TYR A 136 17.98 -3.93 22.99
CA TYR A 136 16.76 -3.31 22.47
C TYR A 136 17.07 -2.05 21.67
N SER A 137 16.15 -1.68 20.79
CA SER A 137 16.12 -0.39 20.11
C SER A 137 14.99 0.46 20.68
N LYS A 138 15.26 1.74 20.92
CA LYS A 138 14.30 2.71 21.47
C LYS A 138 14.15 3.88 20.50
N THR A 139 12.93 4.37 20.31
CA THR A 139 12.68 5.53 19.44
C THR A 139 11.56 6.42 19.95
N ASP A 140 11.75 7.74 19.81
CA ASP A 140 10.71 8.75 19.96
C ASP A 140 9.88 8.83 18.66
N VAL A 141 8.58 8.59 18.78
CA VAL A 141 7.65 8.45 17.66
C VAL A 141 6.84 9.73 17.40
N SER A 142 6.64 10.58 18.41
CA SER A 142 5.90 11.83 18.27
C SER A 142 6.30 12.88 19.31
N THR A 143 6.26 14.16 18.92
CA THR A 143 6.48 15.33 19.79
C THR A 143 5.17 15.98 20.27
N ASP A 144 4.03 15.31 20.10
CA ASP A 144 2.69 15.87 20.35
C ASP A 144 2.35 16.22 21.81
N GLN A 145 3.30 16.08 22.75
CA GLN A 145 3.07 16.14 24.20
C GLN A 145 1.90 15.25 24.60
N ILE A 146 2.21 13.98 24.82
CA ILE A 146 1.20 12.94 25.02
C ILE A 146 0.76 12.87 26.49
N ASN A 147 -0.49 12.46 26.69
CA ASN A 147 -1.01 12.19 28.02
C ASN A 147 -0.87 10.70 28.37
N LEU A 148 -1.16 9.77 27.43
CA LEU A 148 -1.13 8.32 27.69
C LEU A 148 -0.87 7.48 26.42
N GLY A 149 -0.03 6.45 26.50
CA GLY A 149 -0.01 5.32 25.55
C GLY A 149 -1.08 4.31 25.95
N LEU A 150 -2.09 4.08 25.10
CA LEU A 150 -3.30 3.36 25.48
C LEU A 150 -3.37 1.93 24.95
N GLY A 151 -2.64 1.63 23.87
CA GLY A 151 -2.61 0.30 23.31
C GLY A 151 -1.61 0.18 22.17
N VAL A 152 -1.06 -1.01 22.00
CA VAL A 152 -0.23 -1.39 20.86
C VAL A 152 -0.71 -2.74 20.33
N ALA A 153 -0.80 -2.84 19.01
CA ALA A 153 -1.09 -4.09 18.30
C ALA A 153 -0.14 -4.22 17.11
N ILE A 154 0.08 -5.45 16.64
CA ILE A 154 0.82 -5.69 15.39
C ILE A 154 -0.19 -5.81 14.26
N GLY A 155 -0.04 -4.97 13.23
CA GLY A 155 -0.84 -5.06 12.01
C GLY A 155 -0.49 -6.29 11.17
N ASP A 156 -1.33 -6.61 10.19
CA ASP A 156 -1.10 -7.76 9.29
C ASP A 156 0.22 -7.64 8.51
N ASP A 157 0.64 -6.41 8.22
CA ASP A 157 1.95 -6.08 7.63
C ASP A 157 3.14 -6.39 8.55
N GLY A 158 2.89 -6.68 9.82
CA GLY A 158 3.92 -7.00 10.81
C GLY A 158 4.47 -5.79 11.56
N PHE A 159 3.87 -4.60 11.43
CA PHE A 159 4.33 -3.40 12.12
C PHE A 159 3.38 -2.92 13.22
N PRO A 160 3.89 -2.20 14.23
CA PRO A 160 3.07 -1.69 15.33
C PRO A 160 2.03 -0.66 14.87
N VAL A 161 0.83 -0.75 15.44
CA VAL A 161 -0.20 0.29 15.45
C VAL A 161 -0.42 0.68 16.90
N ILE A 162 -0.22 1.95 17.21
CA ILE A 162 -0.20 2.47 18.58
C ILE A 162 -1.30 3.49 18.75
N ALA A 163 -2.22 3.24 19.67
CA ALA A 163 -3.23 4.20 20.09
C ALA A 163 -2.72 5.01 21.28
N TYR A 164 -2.90 6.33 21.23
CA TYR A 164 -2.45 7.25 22.27
C TYR A 164 -3.43 8.40 22.44
N ARG A 165 -3.40 9.05 23.61
CA ARG A 165 -4.19 10.26 23.88
C ARG A 165 -3.28 11.48 23.87
N LYS A 166 -3.61 12.48 23.05
CA LYS A 166 -2.88 13.76 23.01
C LYS A 166 -3.26 14.62 24.22
N GLU A 167 -2.29 15.25 24.89
CA GLU A 167 -2.56 16.02 26.11
C GLU A 167 -3.31 17.31 25.83
N ALA A 168 -2.91 18.03 24.78
CA ALA A 168 -3.45 19.36 24.47
C ALA A 168 -4.97 19.38 24.23
N ASP A 169 -5.52 18.36 23.59
CA ASP A 169 -6.94 18.31 23.17
C ASP A 169 -7.70 17.08 23.71
N GLN A 170 -7.03 16.20 24.46
CA GLN A 170 -7.57 14.92 24.97
C GLN A 170 -8.10 13.98 23.88
N SER A 171 -7.76 14.20 22.61
CA SER A 171 -8.20 13.35 21.50
C SER A 171 -7.52 11.97 21.54
N LEU A 172 -8.29 10.92 21.25
CA LEU A 172 -7.74 9.61 20.94
C LEU A 172 -7.18 9.64 19.52
N ARG A 173 -5.90 9.34 19.38
CA ARG A 173 -5.17 9.27 18.12
C ARG A 173 -4.52 7.91 17.97
N TYR A 174 -4.08 7.59 16.77
CA TYR A 174 -3.25 6.41 16.54
C TYR A 174 -2.14 6.71 15.54
N ILE A 175 -1.03 5.97 15.66
CA ILE A 175 0.07 5.95 14.69
C ILE A 175 0.21 4.53 14.17
N LYS A 176 0.29 4.39 12.85
CA LYS A 176 0.70 3.14 12.20
C LYS A 176 2.16 3.26 11.80
N CYS A 177 3.01 2.41 12.35
CA CYS A 177 4.43 2.44 12.10
C CYS A 177 4.79 1.72 10.79
N GLY A 178 5.87 2.18 10.13
CA GLY A 178 6.47 1.48 8.98
C GLY A 178 7.59 0.51 9.36
N THR A 179 7.95 0.45 10.65
CA THR A 179 8.98 -0.44 11.22
C THR A 179 8.59 -0.92 12.61
N LEU A 180 9.24 -2.00 13.07
CA LEU A 180 9.06 -2.56 14.42
C LEU A 180 9.44 -1.59 15.54
N THR A 181 10.43 -0.73 15.32
CA THR A 181 10.88 0.28 16.28
C THR A 181 10.06 1.57 16.24
N CYS A 182 9.13 1.70 15.29
CA CYS A 182 8.51 2.96 14.93
C CYS A 182 9.53 4.09 14.72
N SER A 183 10.77 3.70 14.42
CA SER A 183 11.77 4.69 14.13
C SER A 183 11.31 5.48 12.92
N PRO A 184 11.56 6.79 12.89
CA PRO A 184 11.75 7.39 11.60
C PRO A 184 12.90 6.57 11.02
N GLN A 185 12.62 5.59 10.15
CA GLN A 185 13.64 5.31 9.17
C GLN A 185 13.87 6.66 8.48
N SER A 186 15.00 6.81 7.79
CA SER A 186 14.88 7.47 6.51
C SER A 186 13.93 6.62 5.65
N LEU A 187 12.64 6.64 6.00
CA LEU A 187 11.54 6.29 5.14
C LEU A 187 11.65 7.40 4.11
N LYS A 188 12.36 7.11 3.02
CA LYS A 188 12.50 8.04 1.92
C LYS A 188 11.10 8.22 1.33
N GLY A 189 10.53 9.42 1.52
CA GLY A 189 9.23 9.88 1.03
C GLY A 189 8.46 10.62 2.13
N LEU A 190 7.88 11.82 1.95
CA LEU A 190 6.86 12.20 0.95
C LEU A 190 6.77 13.74 0.83
N GLY A 191 6.72 14.28 -0.39
CA GLY A 191 6.51 15.71 -0.69
C GLY A 191 5.34 15.96 -1.66
N TRP A 192 4.97 17.23 -1.85
CA TRP A 192 3.87 17.68 -2.73
C TRP A 192 4.38 18.02 -4.13
N VAL A 193 3.65 17.64 -5.19
CA VAL A 193 3.88 18.17 -6.54
C VAL A 193 3.21 19.54 -6.66
N ALA A 194 3.95 20.54 -7.16
CA ALA A 194 3.43 21.88 -7.43
C ALA A 194 3.60 22.26 -8.90
N PHE A 195 2.58 22.90 -9.47
CA PHE A 195 2.67 23.62 -10.73
C PHE A 195 2.92 25.10 -10.45
N SER A 196 3.92 25.68 -11.11
CA SER A 196 4.32 27.08 -10.97
C SER A 196 3.34 28.02 -11.68
N PRO A 197 2.99 29.17 -11.08
CA PRO A 197 2.62 30.34 -11.87
C PRO A 197 3.55 31.50 -11.53
N LYS A 198 4.29 31.98 -12.54
CA LYS A 198 4.66 33.40 -12.58
C LYS A 198 4.69 33.90 -14.03
N ARG A 199 3.49 34.33 -14.45
CA ARG A 199 3.13 35.23 -15.56
C ARG A 199 3.00 34.64 -16.98
N VAL A 200 1.71 34.52 -17.32
CA VAL A 200 1.00 34.80 -18.59
C VAL A 200 1.00 33.71 -19.66
N GLY A 201 -0.21 33.18 -19.93
CA GLY A 201 -0.63 32.62 -21.21
C GLY A 201 -0.15 31.20 -21.49
N ASP A 202 -1.09 30.35 -21.90
CA ASP A 202 -0.88 29.10 -22.64
C ASP A 202 0.18 28.16 -22.05
N ILE A 203 -0.17 27.40 -21.01
CA ILE A 203 0.65 26.25 -20.59
C ILE A 203 -0.19 25.06 -20.14
N THR A 204 0.26 23.92 -20.65
CA THR A 204 -0.24 22.56 -20.43
C THR A 204 0.20 21.95 -19.12
N TYR A 205 -0.66 21.16 -18.49
CA TYR A 205 -0.35 20.45 -17.23
C TYR A 205 -1.07 19.11 -17.18
N VAL A 206 -0.70 18.24 -16.25
CA VAL A 206 -1.35 16.93 -16.01
C VAL A 206 -2.08 17.02 -14.66
N GLU A 207 -3.36 16.66 -14.61
CA GLU A 207 -4.16 16.61 -13.38
C GLU A 207 -4.68 15.19 -13.19
N GLY A 208 -4.68 14.70 -11.97
CA GLY A 208 -5.42 13.49 -11.58
C GLY A 208 -6.18 13.79 -10.30
N GLN A 209 -7.09 12.94 -9.83
CA GLN A 209 -7.81 13.16 -8.56
C GLN A 209 -7.43 12.09 -7.52
N GLY A 210 -6.62 12.42 -6.50
CA GLY A 210 -6.21 11.50 -5.41
C GLY A 210 -5.06 11.99 -4.50
N ASN A 211 -4.28 11.09 -3.89
CA ASN A 211 -3.15 11.41 -2.97
C ASN A 211 -1.79 10.92 -3.51
N ILE A 212 -0.72 11.70 -3.31
CA ILE A 212 0.63 11.48 -3.87
C ILE A 212 1.54 10.73 -2.88
N PHE A 213 2.26 9.71 -3.39
CA PHE A 213 3.37 9.10 -2.66
C PHE A 213 4.63 8.94 -3.54
N SER A 214 5.81 9.31 -3.01
CA SER A 214 7.10 9.33 -3.71
C SER A 214 8.20 8.71 -2.85
N GLY A 215 9.06 7.90 -3.47
CA GLY A 215 10.26 7.31 -2.85
C GLY A 215 11.50 8.22 -2.84
N GLY A 216 11.35 9.51 -3.17
CA GLY A 216 12.41 10.53 -3.26
C GLY A 216 11.95 11.95 -2.86
N ASN A 217 12.76 12.98 -3.17
CA ASN A 217 12.40 14.39 -2.90
C ASN A 217 11.36 14.90 -3.90
N ILE A 218 10.35 15.65 -3.43
CA ILE A 218 9.50 16.53 -4.25
C ILE A 218 9.56 17.93 -3.66
N TYR A 219 9.94 18.94 -4.45
CA TYR A 219 10.18 20.31 -3.99
C TYR A 219 9.28 21.31 -4.70
N SER A 220 8.64 22.21 -3.93
CA SER A 220 7.97 23.42 -4.43
C SER A 220 8.45 24.64 -3.62
N PRO A 221 8.91 25.72 -4.27
CA PRO A 221 9.33 26.94 -3.57
C PRO A 221 8.15 27.81 -3.07
N VAL A 222 6.88 27.48 -3.38
CA VAL A 222 5.69 28.25 -2.95
C VAL A 222 4.49 27.31 -2.68
N GLY A 223 3.61 27.66 -1.72
CA GLY A 223 2.44 26.86 -1.32
C GLY A 223 1.23 26.97 -2.27
N PRO A 224 0.23 26.08 -2.12
CA PRO A 224 -0.91 25.96 -3.05
C PRO A 224 -1.95 27.10 -2.90
N PRO A 225 -2.80 27.33 -3.91
CA PRO A 225 -3.99 28.17 -3.80
C PRO A 225 -5.02 27.60 -2.81
N VAL A 226 -5.87 28.46 -2.26
CA VAL A 226 -6.97 28.08 -1.36
C VAL A 226 -8.02 27.27 -2.15
N ASN A 227 -8.43 26.10 -1.62
CA ASN A 227 -9.53 25.24 -2.10
C ASN A 227 -9.31 24.41 -3.39
N LYS A 228 -8.07 24.09 -3.76
CA LYS A 228 -7.78 23.16 -4.87
C LYS A 228 -6.91 22.01 -4.37
N TYR A 229 -7.47 20.80 -4.28
CA TYR A 229 -6.76 19.60 -3.83
C TYR A 229 -7.28 18.34 -4.52
N ASN A 230 -6.37 17.63 -5.19
CA ASN A 230 -6.19 16.15 -5.23
C ASN A 230 -5.42 15.76 -6.51
N SER A 231 -4.46 14.84 -6.45
CA SER A 231 -3.99 13.96 -7.54
C SER A 231 -3.28 12.71 -7.01
N ALA A 232 -3.53 11.53 -7.59
CA ALA A 232 -2.89 10.26 -7.19
C ALA A 232 -1.88 9.80 -8.26
N TYR A 233 -0.61 9.81 -7.89
CA TYR A 233 0.47 9.12 -8.60
C TYR A 233 1.34 8.39 -7.57
N ILE A 234 1.76 7.17 -7.90
CA ILE A 234 2.92 6.53 -7.29
C ILE A 234 4.04 6.64 -8.32
N ILE A 235 5.05 7.47 -8.06
CA ILE A 235 6.22 7.59 -8.91
C ILE A 235 7.39 6.93 -8.18
N GLU A 236 7.79 5.77 -8.68
CA GLU A 236 8.87 4.97 -8.12
C GLU A 236 10.10 5.05 -9.04
N ALA A 237 10.93 6.08 -8.82
CA ALA A 237 12.21 6.26 -9.52
C ALA A 237 13.37 5.78 -8.64
N SER A 238 14.34 5.07 -9.21
CA SER A 238 15.56 4.69 -8.47
C SER A 238 16.71 5.69 -8.70
N GLY A 239 16.38 6.97 -8.48
CA GLY A 239 17.21 8.17 -8.63
C GLY A 239 16.42 9.45 -8.33
N ASP A 240 17.02 10.63 -8.52
CA ASP A 240 16.33 11.92 -8.37
C ASP A 240 15.35 12.14 -9.53
N ILE A 241 14.12 12.59 -9.21
CA ILE A 241 13.19 13.14 -10.20
C ILE A 241 13.44 14.65 -10.26
N THR A 242 14.14 15.09 -11.31
CA THR A 242 14.33 16.50 -11.62
C THR A 242 13.57 16.83 -12.90
N ASN A 243 13.10 18.08 -13.05
CA ASN A 243 12.42 18.57 -14.26
C ASN A 243 11.07 17.91 -14.60
N TRP A 244 10.11 17.86 -13.65
CA TRP A 244 8.75 17.38 -13.92
C TRP A 244 7.80 18.53 -14.29
N PHE A 245 7.70 18.82 -15.58
CA PHE A 245 6.82 19.83 -16.21
C PHE A 245 6.71 19.56 -17.72
N SER A 246 5.66 20.07 -18.37
CA SER A 246 5.49 20.03 -19.83
C SER A 246 6.50 20.99 -20.51
N GLN A 247 7.64 20.42 -20.94
CA GLN A 247 8.80 21.04 -21.65
C GLN A 247 9.62 22.09 -20.82
N ASN A 248 10.94 22.32 -20.97
CA ASN A 248 12.00 21.93 -21.91
C ASN A 248 13.41 22.03 -21.21
N LEU A 249 14.38 21.22 -21.67
CA LEU A 249 15.88 21.36 -21.62
C LEU A 249 16.79 21.00 -20.39
N TYR A 250 17.80 20.15 -20.71
CA TYR A 250 19.18 19.93 -20.19
C TYR A 250 19.56 18.88 -19.10
N LYS A 251 20.73 18.24 -19.35
CA LYS A 251 21.32 16.96 -18.83
C LYS A 251 22.15 17.08 -17.52
N PHE A 252 22.21 16.03 -16.68
CA PHE A 252 23.42 15.23 -16.28
C PHE A 252 23.22 14.34 -15.02
N GLY A 253 23.88 13.16 -15.00
CA GLY A 253 24.50 12.53 -13.81
C GLY A 253 23.74 11.45 -13.00
N GLN A 254 23.84 10.17 -13.38
CA GLN A 254 23.30 9.02 -12.61
C GLN A 254 24.22 8.55 -11.46
N ARG A 255 23.63 8.20 -10.32
CA ARG A 255 24.13 7.11 -9.44
C ARG A 255 22.98 6.18 -9.06
N GLY A 256 23.19 4.90 -9.34
CA GLY A 256 22.15 3.88 -9.34
C GLY A 256 21.70 3.43 -7.95
N ILE A 257 20.40 3.13 -7.86
CA ILE A 257 19.78 2.21 -6.91
C ILE A 257 18.76 1.37 -7.71
N ALA A 258 18.34 0.21 -7.23
CA ALA A 258 17.49 -0.74 -7.94
C ALA A 258 16.01 -0.28 -8.03
N SER A 259 15.40 -0.44 -9.22
CA SER A 259 14.03 0.01 -9.53
C SER A 259 12.93 -0.89 -8.97
N PRO A 260 11.75 -0.34 -8.59
CA PRO A 260 10.63 -1.09 -8.01
C PRO A 260 9.50 -1.42 -9.02
N TYR A 261 9.81 -1.54 -10.32
CA TYR A 261 8.86 -2.06 -11.30
C TYR A 261 8.44 -3.52 -11.01
N LEU A 262 7.28 -3.93 -11.53
CA LEU A 262 6.86 -5.33 -11.59
C LEU A 262 7.95 -6.16 -12.30
N LYS A 263 8.69 -6.96 -11.53
CA LYS A 263 9.70 -7.89 -12.05
C LYS A 263 9.09 -9.27 -12.21
N GLU A 264 9.48 -9.96 -13.26
CA GLU A 264 9.22 -11.38 -13.40
C GLU A 264 9.88 -12.11 -12.22
N GLY A 265 9.12 -12.91 -11.48
CA GLY A 265 9.60 -13.59 -10.28
C GLY A 265 10.70 -14.61 -10.59
N SER A 266 11.73 -14.67 -9.74
CA SER A 266 12.76 -15.70 -9.85
C SER A 266 12.14 -17.10 -9.68
N GLY A 267 12.20 -17.91 -10.75
CA GLY A 267 11.73 -19.31 -10.73
C GLY A 267 10.25 -19.53 -11.03
N GLN A 268 9.48 -18.50 -11.40
CA GLN A 268 8.12 -18.63 -11.93
C GLN A 268 7.96 -17.67 -13.13
N SER A 269 8.25 -18.16 -14.33
CA SER A 269 8.14 -17.34 -15.55
C SER A 269 6.70 -16.82 -15.71
N GLN A 270 6.58 -15.54 -16.04
CA GLN A 270 5.33 -14.77 -16.24
C GLN A 270 4.45 -14.56 -14.99
N VAL A 271 5.07 -14.51 -13.81
CA VAL A 271 4.44 -13.98 -12.58
C VAL A 271 5.13 -12.68 -12.21
N TYR A 272 4.38 -11.58 -12.17
CA TYR A 272 4.89 -10.24 -11.94
C TYR A 272 4.63 -9.84 -10.48
N GLN A 273 5.65 -9.35 -9.78
CA GLN A 273 5.54 -8.93 -8.37
C GLN A 273 6.22 -7.58 -8.14
N SER A 274 5.62 -6.76 -7.28
CA SER A 274 6.22 -5.54 -6.74
C SER A 274 5.84 -5.42 -5.25
N ALA A 275 6.32 -4.37 -4.58
CA ALA A 275 5.84 -4.01 -3.24
C ALA A 275 4.32 -3.75 -3.21
N LEU A 276 3.73 -3.47 -4.37
CA LEU A 276 2.30 -3.23 -4.60
C LEU A 276 1.59 -4.49 -5.10
N GLY A 277 1.98 -5.69 -4.66
CA GLY A 277 1.22 -6.91 -4.94
C GLY A 277 1.64 -7.68 -6.20
N LYS A 278 0.80 -8.65 -6.57
CA LYS A 278 1.13 -9.72 -7.52
C LYS A 278 0.15 -9.75 -8.69
N LEU A 279 0.69 -9.85 -9.89
CA LEU A 279 -0.04 -10.13 -11.12
C LEU A 279 0.38 -11.50 -11.67
N ASP A 280 -0.52 -12.47 -11.59
CA ASP A 280 -0.32 -13.81 -12.18
C ASP A 280 -0.80 -13.81 -13.64
N TYR A 281 0.02 -13.22 -14.52
CA TYR A 281 -0.27 -13.15 -15.96
C TYR A 281 -0.58 -14.54 -16.52
N LYS A 282 0.27 -15.53 -16.22
CA LYS A 282 0.09 -16.89 -16.70
C LYS A 282 -1.25 -17.47 -16.28
N GLY A 283 -1.65 -17.30 -15.03
CA GLY A 283 -2.96 -17.75 -14.53
C GLY A 283 -4.16 -17.03 -15.16
N ILE A 284 -3.95 -15.82 -15.70
CA ILE A 284 -4.99 -15.05 -16.40
C ILE A 284 -5.19 -15.56 -17.84
N VAL A 285 -4.11 -15.89 -18.56
CA VAL A 285 -4.17 -16.25 -20.00
C VAL A 285 -4.25 -17.76 -20.28
N THR A 286 -3.97 -18.60 -19.28
CA THR A 286 -3.92 -20.06 -19.43
C THR A 286 -5.27 -20.70 -19.12
N ASP A 287 -5.75 -21.53 -20.04
CA ASP A 287 -6.94 -22.35 -19.81
C ASP A 287 -6.64 -23.50 -18.83
N VAL A 288 -7.50 -23.67 -17.84
CA VAL A 288 -7.33 -24.67 -16.77
C VAL A 288 -7.47 -26.10 -17.26
N VAL A 289 -8.23 -26.33 -18.34
CA VAL A 289 -8.47 -27.66 -18.89
C VAL A 289 -7.28 -28.13 -19.72
N THR A 290 -6.82 -27.29 -20.64
CA THR A 290 -5.72 -27.62 -21.56
C THR A 290 -4.34 -27.32 -20.98
N GLY A 291 -4.24 -26.48 -19.95
CA GLY A 291 -2.97 -25.98 -19.42
C GLY A 291 -2.20 -25.10 -20.41
N LYS A 292 -2.87 -24.64 -21.48
CA LYS A 292 -2.29 -23.84 -22.57
C LYS A 292 -3.00 -22.50 -22.69
N GLU A 293 -2.29 -21.51 -23.20
CA GLU A 293 -2.89 -20.24 -23.59
C GLU A 293 -3.84 -20.44 -24.78
N VAL A 294 -4.89 -19.61 -24.86
CA VAL A 294 -5.77 -19.58 -26.04
C VAL A 294 -5.01 -19.11 -27.28
N SER A 295 -5.39 -19.64 -28.43
CA SER A 295 -4.67 -19.49 -29.71
C SER A 295 -5.66 -19.64 -30.89
N PRO A 296 -5.22 -19.45 -32.15
CA PRO A 296 -6.07 -19.71 -33.31
C PRO A 296 -6.69 -21.11 -33.33
N THR A 297 -6.01 -22.11 -32.76
CA THR A 297 -6.43 -23.51 -32.71
C THR A 297 -7.16 -23.89 -31.43
N ASN A 298 -7.12 -23.03 -30.41
CA ASN A 298 -7.84 -23.18 -29.15
C ASN A 298 -8.41 -21.83 -28.72
N GLN A 299 -9.55 -21.45 -29.31
CA GLN A 299 -10.02 -20.07 -29.26
C GLN A 299 -10.71 -19.69 -27.95
N ASN A 300 -11.16 -20.64 -27.15
CA ASN A 300 -11.91 -20.39 -25.93
C ASN A 300 -11.42 -21.26 -24.78
N GLY A 301 -11.58 -20.78 -23.55
CA GLY A 301 -11.20 -21.52 -22.35
C GLY A 301 -11.70 -20.86 -21.08
N THR A 302 -11.34 -21.41 -19.92
CA THR A 302 -11.58 -20.76 -18.62
C THR A 302 -10.27 -20.65 -17.87
N ASN A 303 -9.95 -19.46 -17.37
CA ASN A 303 -8.71 -19.26 -16.64
C ASN A 303 -8.83 -19.72 -15.17
N LYS A 304 -7.70 -19.75 -14.46
CA LYS A 304 -7.62 -20.18 -13.05
C LYS A 304 -8.56 -19.41 -12.13
N TYR A 305 -8.94 -18.21 -12.51
CA TYR A 305 -9.74 -17.27 -11.74
C TYR A 305 -11.23 -17.28 -12.11
N GLY A 306 -11.65 -18.17 -13.03
CA GLY A 306 -13.03 -18.27 -13.49
C GLY A 306 -13.43 -17.21 -14.53
N GLY A 307 -12.45 -16.55 -15.17
CA GLY A 307 -12.65 -15.69 -16.33
C GLY A 307 -12.75 -16.50 -17.62
N VAL A 308 -13.60 -16.06 -18.55
CA VAL A 308 -13.81 -16.73 -19.85
C VAL A 308 -12.76 -16.22 -20.83
N LEU A 309 -11.84 -17.10 -21.25
CA LEU A 309 -10.80 -16.76 -22.21
C LEU A 309 -11.37 -16.75 -23.63
N THR A 310 -11.04 -15.71 -24.39
CA THR A 310 -11.43 -15.56 -25.79
C THR A 310 -10.23 -15.09 -26.60
N TYR A 311 -9.76 -15.92 -27.52
CA TYR A 311 -8.71 -15.57 -28.47
C TYR A 311 -9.19 -14.48 -29.43
N ARG A 312 -8.29 -13.58 -29.80
CA ARG A 312 -8.51 -12.55 -30.82
C ARG A 312 -7.42 -12.59 -31.88
N SER A 313 -7.85 -12.51 -33.13
CA SER A 313 -6.96 -12.43 -34.29
C SER A 313 -6.33 -11.03 -34.36
N PRO A 314 -5.11 -10.87 -34.90
CA PRO A 314 -4.51 -9.55 -35.13
C PRO A 314 -5.36 -8.61 -36.01
N SER A 315 -6.23 -9.18 -36.85
CA SER A 315 -7.19 -8.43 -37.68
C SER A 315 -8.40 -7.91 -36.92
N ASP A 316 -8.62 -8.35 -35.67
CA ASP A 316 -9.78 -7.98 -34.88
C ASP A 316 -9.58 -6.57 -34.30
N ALA A 317 -10.25 -5.57 -34.88
CA ALA A 317 -10.04 -4.15 -34.59
C ALA A 317 -10.80 -3.61 -33.34
N GLY A 318 -11.41 -4.49 -32.54
CA GLY A 318 -12.24 -4.08 -31.40
C GLY A 318 -12.70 -5.25 -30.53
N LEU A 319 -13.48 -4.92 -29.49
CA LEU A 319 -14.21 -5.89 -28.67
C LEU A 319 -15.45 -6.37 -29.43
N PRO A 320 -15.86 -7.65 -29.31
CA PRO A 320 -17.11 -8.12 -29.91
C PRO A 320 -18.31 -7.29 -29.43
N ASP A 321 -19.19 -6.92 -30.36
CA ASP A 321 -20.16 -5.83 -30.25
C ASP A 321 -21.08 -5.84 -29.02
N SER A 322 -21.23 -4.65 -28.43
CA SER A 322 -22.34 -4.12 -27.61
C SER A 322 -22.71 -4.78 -26.27
N ASP A 323 -22.24 -5.97 -25.94
CA ASP A 323 -22.55 -6.62 -24.66
C ASP A 323 -21.53 -6.28 -23.57
N ALA A 324 -21.99 -6.33 -22.31
CA ALA A 324 -21.12 -6.22 -21.15
C ALA A 324 -19.92 -7.18 -21.25
N LEU A 325 -18.79 -6.83 -20.61
CA LEU A 325 -17.56 -7.61 -20.72
C LEU A 325 -17.72 -9.07 -20.23
N ALA A 326 -18.69 -9.35 -19.35
CA ALA A 326 -19.15 -10.68 -18.96
C ALA A 326 -18.05 -11.60 -18.40
N LYS A 327 -17.11 -11.05 -17.61
CA LYS A 327 -15.92 -11.75 -17.09
C LYS A 327 -15.00 -12.31 -18.17
N ARG A 328 -15.06 -11.78 -19.40
CA ARG A 328 -14.20 -12.24 -20.49
C ARG A 328 -12.79 -11.70 -20.36
N VAL A 329 -11.84 -12.50 -20.83
CA VAL A 329 -10.43 -12.18 -21.01
C VAL A 329 -10.13 -12.31 -22.49
N PHE A 330 -10.04 -11.18 -23.18
CA PHE A 330 -9.71 -11.15 -24.61
C PHE A 330 -8.19 -11.19 -24.78
N PHE A 331 -7.68 -12.18 -25.51
CA PHE A 331 -6.23 -12.38 -25.63
C PHE A 331 -5.76 -12.33 -27.09
N TRP A 332 -4.96 -11.31 -27.39
CA TRP A 332 -4.17 -11.21 -28.63
C TRP A 332 -2.78 -11.80 -28.39
N LYS A 333 -2.60 -13.05 -28.81
CA LYS A 333 -1.33 -13.77 -28.65
C LYS A 333 -0.37 -13.45 -29.80
N ASN A 334 0.79 -12.86 -29.48
CA ASN A 334 1.91 -12.59 -30.39
C ASN A 334 1.46 -12.12 -31.78
N PRO A 335 0.81 -10.95 -31.88
CA PRO A 335 0.16 -10.55 -33.12
C PRO A 335 1.13 -10.27 -34.26
N GLY A 336 2.43 -10.08 -33.99
CA GLY A 336 3.47 -9.86 -35.00
C GLY A 336 3.39 -8.49 -35.70
N SER A 337 2.20 -7.91 -35.77
CA SER A 337 1.89 -6.53 -36.17
C SER A 337 1.36 -5.72 -34.99
N LEU A 338 1.43 -4.40 -35.10
CA LEU A 338 0.82 -3.45 -34.17
C LEU A 338 -0.69 -3.69 -34.07
N ILE A 339 -1.22 -3.86 -32.86
CA ILE A 339 -2.67 -4.00 -32.63
C ILE A 339 -3.29 -2.62 -32.65
N ASN A 340 -4.35 -2.45 -33.45
CA ASN A 340 -5.08 -1.20 -33.56
C ASN A 340 -6.49 -1.37 -32.99
N ILE A 341 -6.79 -0.65 -31.92
CA ILE A 341 -8.13 -0.57 -31.38
C ILE A 341 -8.77 0.72 -31.88
N ASN A 342 -9.85 0.58 -32.64
CA ASN A 342 -10.67 1.71 -33.08
C ASN A 342 -11.62 2.15 -31.96
N ALA A 343 -12.42 3.19 -32.22
CA ALA A 343 -13.40 3.68 -31.26
C ALA A 343 -14.31 2.55 -30.75
N GLN A 344 -14.46 2.46 -29.43
CA GLN A 344 -15.17 1.40 -28.74
C GLN A 344 -16.00 1.96 -27.58
N THR A 345 -17.24 1.51 -27.47
CA THR A 345 -18.07 1.78 -26.28
C THR A 345 -18.23 0.51 -25.45
N ILE A 346 -17.87 0.61 -24.17
CA ILE A 346 -18.02 -0.45 -23.16
C ILE A 346 -19.39 -0.28 -22.50
N ASN A 347 -20.32 -1.16 -22.82
CA ASN A 347 -21.67 -1.13 -22.24
C ASN A 347 -21.75 -1.88 -20.91
N CYS A 348 -22.73 -1.49 -20.11
CA CYS A 348 -23.15 -2.22 -18.92
C CYS A 348 -24.53 -2.84 -19.18
N GLN A 349 -24.79 -3.99 -18.54
CA GLN A 349 -26.07 -4.69 -18.68
C GLN A 349 -26.47 -5.28 -17.32
N ALA A 350 -27.69 -4.98 -16.88
CA ALA A 350 -28.25 -5.57 -15.67
C ALA A 350 -28.31 -7.11 -15.77
N GLY A 351 -27.92 -7.80 -14.69
CA GLY A 351 -27.81 -9.25 -14.65
C GLY A 351 -26.51 -9.82 -15.24
N THR A 352 -25.74 -9.03 -15.99
CA THR A 352 -24.46 -9.46 -16.59
C THR A 352 -23.30 -8.83 -15.85
N ASN A 353 -22.21 -9.59 -15.67
CA ASN A 353 -21.02 -9.03 -15.03
C ASN A 353 -20.32 -8.01 -15.97
N GLY A 354 -20.01 -6.81 -15.48
CA GLY A 354 -19.38 -5.76 -16.27
C GLY A 354 -17.84 -5.81 -16.33
N ALA A 355 -17.18 -6.69 -15.59
CA ALA A 355 -15.72 -6.76 -15.55
C ALA A 355 -15.15 -7.54 -16.73
N GLY A 356 -13.98 -7.13 -17.23
CA GLY A 356 -13.23 -7.85 -18.26
C GLY A 356 -11.79 -7.40 -18.36
N ILE A 357 -11.00 -8.23 -19.04
CA ILE A 357 -9.57 -8.01 -19.24
C ILE A 357 -9.27 -8.08 -20.73
N ILE A 358 -8.47 -7.15 -21.23
CA ILE A 358 -7.84 -7.20 -22.54
C ILE A 358 -6.36 -7.48 -22.31
N VAL A 359 -5.85 -8.54 -22.94
CA VAL A 359 -4.44 -8.93 -22.85
C VAL A 359 -3.84 -8.90 -24.24
N ILE A 360 -2.73 -8.18 -24.38
CA ILE A 360 -1.98 -8.04 -25.63
C ILE A 360 -0.55 -8.47 -25.38
N ASP A 361 -0.14 -9.56 -26.03
CA ASP A 361 1.24 -10.05 -26.00
C ASP A 361 2.04 -9.42 -27.14
N GLY A 362 2.17 -8.08 -27.09
CA GLY A 362 2.78 -7.24 -28.12
C GLY A 362 2.47 -5.75 -27.90
N ASP A 363 2.74 -4.93 -28.92
CA ASP A 363 2.48 -3.49 -28.90
C ASP A 363 1.01 -3.17 -29.24
N LEU A 364 0.46 -2.18 -28.54
CA LEU A 364 -0.90 -1.68 -28.68
C LEU A 364 -0.90 -0.23 -29.18
N THR A 365 -1.71 0.04 -30.18
CA THR A 365 -2.15 1.38 -30.55
C THR A 365 -3.66 1.53 -30.39
N ILE A 366 -4.07 2.64 -29.77
CA ILE A 366 -5.47 3.04 -29.67
C ILE A 366 -5.69 4.22 -30.62
N ASN A 367 -6.49 4.00 -31.66
CA ASN A 367 -6.76 4.95 -32.75
C ASN A 367 -8.12 5.64 -32.65
N GLY A 368 -8.92 5.31 -31.65
CA GLY A 368 -10.21 5.94 -31.41
C GLY A 368 -10.65 5.83 -29.97
N ASP A 369 -11.61 6.68 -29.59
CA ASP A 369 -12.08 6.79 -28.22
C ASP A 369 -12.60 5.48 -27.66
N VAL A 370 -12.14 5.15 -26.45
CA VAL A 370 -12.70 4.05 -25.66
C VAL A 370 -13.49 4.66 -24.51
N THR A 371 -14.81 4.47 -24.51
CA THR A 371 -15.71 5.11 -23.54
C THR A 371 -16.57 4.10 -22.80
N TYR A 372 -17.03 4.45 -21.59
CA TYR A 372 -18.13 3.74 -20.95
C TYR A 372 -19.46 4.27 -21.48
N GLY A 373 -20.33 3.37 -21.94
CA GLY A 373 -21.63 3.72 -22.52
C GLY A 373 -22.61 4.28 -21.48
N SER A 374 -23.65 4.98 -21.95
CA SER A 374 -24.70 5.54 -21.09
C SER A 374 -25.47 4.49 -20.29
N SER A 375 -25.49 3.24 -20.76
CA SER A 375 -26.01 2.07 -20.04
C SER A 375 -25.32 1.82 -18.69
N CYS A 376 -24.12 2.37 -18.48
CA CYS A 376 -23.40 2.27 -17.22
C CYS A 376 -23.82 3.28 -16.15
N ASN A 377 -24.70 4.23 -16.48
CA ASN A 377 -25.09 5.34 -15.60
C ASN A 377 -26.47 5.16 -14.97
N SER A 378 -27.25 4.16 -15.36
CA SER A 378 -28.59 3.93 -14.82
C SER A 378 -29.00 2.46 -14.91
N GLY A 379 -29.83 1.99 -13.97
CA GLY A 379 -30.41 0.64 -14.02
C GLY A 379 -29.49 -0.50 -13.55
N LEU A 380 -28.32 -0.20 -12.97
CA LEU A 380 -27.46 -1.20 -12.33
C LEU A 380 -27.87 -1.39 -10.86
N SER A 381 -28.01 -2.64 -10.43
CA SER A 381 -28.48 -3.03 -9.10
C SER A 381 -27.40 -3.74 -8.27
N LYS A 382 -26.31 -4.18 -8.92
CA LYS A 382 -25.20 -4.90 -8.29
C LYS A 382 -23.87 -4.31 -8.69
N LEU A 383 -22.92 -4.31 -7.76
CA LEU A 383 -21.53 -3.91 -8.04
C LEU A 383 -20.91 -4.74 -9.18
N SER A 384 -21.27 -6.02 -9.29
CA SER A 384 -20.81 -6.90 -10.35
C SER A 384 -21.19 -6.45 -11.77
N GLU A 385 -22.19 -5.57 -11.91
CA GLU A 385 -22.70 -5.08 -13.20
C GLU A 385 -21.95 -3.82 -13.68
N ILE A 386 -21.13 -3.20 -12.82
CA ILE A 386 -20.30 -2.04 -13.15
C ILE A 386 -19.25 -2.46 -14.19
N ALA A 387 -19.19 -1.76 -15.32
CA ALA A 387 -18.12 -1.98 -16.29
C ALA A 387 -16.76 -1.70 -15.65
N SER A 388 -15.84 -2.67 -15.70
CA SER A 388 -14.50 -2.57 -15.14
C SER A 388 -13.53 -3.21 -16.11
N LEU A 389 -12.88 -2.36 -16.91
CA LEU A 389 -11.97 -2.78 -17.96
C LEU A 389 -10.52 -2.68 -17.49
N VAL A 390 -9.73 -3.72 -17.74
CA VAL A 390 -8.29 -3.71 -17.51
C VAL A 390 -7.54 -4.13 -18.76
N TRP A 391 -6.54 -3.36 -19.13
CA TRP A 391 -5.61 -3.62 -20.22
C TRP A 391 -4.30 -4.16 -19.66
N ILE A 392 -3.83 -5.30 -20.13
CA ILE A 392 -2.52 -5.87 -19.79
C ILE A 392 -1.73 -5.99 -21.08
N VAL A 393 -0.63 -5.23 -21.19
CA VAL A 393 0.14 -5.10 -22.43
C VAL A 393 1.59 -5.53 -22.18
N ARG A 394 2.07 -6.55 -22.89
CA ARG A 394 3.47 -7.04 -22.85
C ARG A 394 4.33 -6.42 -23.96
N GLY A 395 4.07 -5.16 -24.25
CA GLY A 395 4.77 -4.30 -25.20
C GLY A 395 4.51 -2.85 -24.84
N ASP A 396 4.58 -1.95 -25.81
CA ASP A 396 4.30 -0.53 -25.64
C ASP A 396 2.83 -0.20 -25.92
N VAL A 397 2.35 0.91 -25.33
CA VAL A 397 1.02 1.48 -25.62
C VAL A 397 1.23 2.85 -26.25
N THR A 398 0.66 3.05 -27.43
CA THR A 398 0.64 4.32 -28.15
C THR A 398 -0.80 4.79 -28.33
N ILE A 399 -1.12 5.99 -27.88
CA ILE A 399 -2.44 6.60 -28.07
C ILE A 399 -2.33 7.56 -29.25
N ASP A 400 -3.22 7.41 -30.22
CA ASP A 400 -3.29 8.32 -31.36
C ASP A 400 -3.65 9.74 -30.87
N PRO A 401 -3.02 10.80 -31.43
CA PRO A 401 -3.33 12.20 -31.09
C PRO A 401 -4.81 12.60 -31.15
N SER A 402 -5.62 11.92 -31.96
CA SER A 402 -7.06 12.20 -32.12
C SER A 402 -7.94 11.62 -31.01
N VAL A 403 -7.41 10.71 -30.18
CA VAL A 403 -8.16 10.13 -29.07
C VAL A 403 -8.30 11.15 -27.95
N GLU A 404 -9.52 11.38 -27.47
CA GLU A 404 -9.82 12.26 -26.33
C GLU A 404 -10.25 11.47 -25.09
N TYR A 405 -10.77 10.25 -25.26
CA TYR A 405 -11.29 9.46 -24.15
C TYR A 405 -10.74 8.03 -24.13
N LEU A 406 -10.25 7.61 -22.95
CA LEU A 406 -9.84 6.24 -22.68
C LEU A 406 -10.61 5.68 -21.49
N ALA A 407 -10.98 4.41 -21.57
CA ALA A 407 -11.65 3.68 -20.50
C ALA A 407 -10.81 2.48 -20.08
N GLY A 408 -10.69 2.30 -18.76
CA GLY A 408 -10.06 1.15 -18.14
C GLY A 408 -8.70 1.44 -17.53
N THR A 409 -8.27 0.52 -16.68
CA THR A 409 -6.94 0.56 -16.05
C THR A 409 -5.91 -0.10 -16.95
N PHE A 410 -4.80 0.56 -17.23
CA PHE A 410 -3.71 0.06 -18.06
C PHE A 410 -2.56 -0.50 -17.21
N ILE A 411 -2.09 -1.69 -17.55
CA ILE A 411 -0.93 -2.36 -16.96
C ILE A 411 0.02 -2.70 -18.10
N VAL A 412 1.03 -1.84 -18.30
CA VAL A 412 2.00 -1.90 -19.39
C VAL A 412 3.31 -2.49 -18.87
N LEU A 413 3.50 -3.78 -19.14
CA LEU A 413 4.56 -4.60 -18.58
C LEU A 413 5.85 -4.59 -19.41
N GLY A 414 5.74 -4.31 -20.71
CA GLY A 414 6.83 -4.47 -21.68
C GLY A 414 7.18 -5.95 -21.98
N ASP A 415 8.15 -6.16 -22.87
CA ASP A 415 8.54 -7.45 -23.45
C ASP A 415 9.21 -8.42 -22.45
N GLY A 416 9.37 -8.00 -21.19
CA GLY A 416 10.05 -8.75 -20.13
C GLY A 416 11.56 -8.48 -20.04
N ASN A 417 12.16 -7.70 -20.96
CA ASN A 417 13.58 -7.36 -20.95
C ASN A 417 13.83 -5.89 -20.58
N PRO A 418 13.93 -5.56 -19.28
CA PRO A 418 14.14 -4.18 -18.83
C PRO A 418 15.48 -3.57 -19.28
N ALA A 419 16.45 -4.38 -19.71
CA ALA A 419 17.74 -3.89 -20.18
C ALA A 419 17.68 -3.28 -21.59
N LYS A 420 16.60 -3.52 -22.35
CA LYS A 420 16.39 -2.90 -23.68
C LYS A 420 15.75 -1.52 -23.61
N CYS A 421 15.29 -1.08 -22.45
CA CYS A 421 14.59 0.19 -22.27
C CYS A 421 15.50 1.37 -22.62
N PRO A 422 15.26 2.06 -23.74
CA PRO A 422 16.10 3.18 -24.13
C PRO A 422 15.71 4.43 -23.33
N ALA A 423 16.58 5.43 -23.35
CA ALA A 423 16.30 6.71 -22.71
C ALA A 423 15.03 7.35 -23.32
N LEU A 424 14.24 8.09 -22.52
CA LEU A 424 13.01 8.76 -22.99
C LEU A 424 13.24 9.71 -24.18
N SER A 425 14.47 10.21 -24.37
CA SER A 425 14.87 11.03 -25.53
C SER A 425 14.95 10.26 -26.85
N SER A 426 14.72 8.94 -26.85
CA SER A 426 14.69 8.11 -28.05
C SER A 426 13.24 7.89 -28.52
N LEU A 427 13.05 8.03 -29.84
CA LEU A 427 11.74 7.89 -30.50
C LEU A 427 11.22 6.44 -30.50
N SER A 428 12.09 5.43 -30.38
CA SER A 428 11.67 4.03 -30.29
C SER A 428 11.81 3.52 -28.86
N SER A 429 10.72 2.94 -28.33
CA SER A 429 10.68 2.35 -26.99
C SER A 429 11.11 0.88 -26.97
N ASN A 430 11.09 0.22 -28.13
CA ASN A 430 11.53 -1.16 -28.36
C ASN A 430 10.86 -2.19 -27.41
N GLY A 431 9.57 -2.02 -27.09
CA GLY A 431 8.82 -2.93 -26.23
C GLY A 431 9.15 -2.78 -24.74
N CYS A 432 9.72 -1.65 -24.33
CA CYS A 432 10.09 -1.40 -22.93
C CYS A 432 8.89 -1.43 -21.96
N GLY A 433 7.67 -1.21 -22.44
CA GLY A 433 6.50 -0.97 -21.62
C GLY A 433 6.23 0.52 -21.42
N ARG A 434 6.40 1.31 -22.49
CA ARG A 434 6.12 2.75 -22.52
C ARG A 434 4.64 3.00 -22.80
N PHE A 435 4.06 3.96 -22.10
CA PHE A 435 2.74 4.53 -22.39
C PHE A 435 2.90 5.93 -22.98
N SER A 436 2.56 6.09 -24.26
CA SER A 436 2.72 7.33 -25.03
C SER A 436 1.37 7.93 -25.42
N THR A 437 1.16 9.23 -25.18
CA THR A 437 -0.14 9.90 -25.44
C THR A 437 -0.25 10.59 -26.79
N GLY A 438 0.87 10.68 -27.52
CA GLY A 438 0.95 11.30 -28.83
C GLY A 438 0.89 12.84 -28.78
N THR A 439 1.56 13.51 -29.71
CA THR A 439 1.55 14.98 -29.80
C THR A 439 0.20 15.48 -30.31
N SER A 440 -0.55 16.20 -29.48
CA SER A 440 -1.87 16.76 -29.81
C SER A 440 -2.15 18.01 -28.99
N ASP A 441 -2.96 18.94 -29.50
CA ASP A 441 -3.53 20.05 -28.72
C ASP A 441 -4.89 19.70 -28.10
N ALA A 442 -5.39 18.48 -28.27
CA ALA A 442 -6.59 17.97 -27.62
C ALA A 442 -6.28 17.38 -26.22
N GLN A 443 -7.17 17.60 -25.25
CA GLN A 443 -7.08 16.97 -23.93
C GLN A 443 -7.36 15.47 -24.05
N LEU A 444 -6.53 14.63 -23.40
CA LEU A 444 -6.81 13.21 -23.19
C LEU A 444 -7.41 13.00 -21.81
N THR A 445 -8.59 12.40 -21.71
CA THR A 445 -9.20 11.98 -20.45
C THR A 445 -9.23 10.46 -20.36
N SER A 446 -8.52 9.92 -19.38
CA SER A 446 -8.44 8.48 -19.09
C SER A 446 -9.19 8.13 -17.81
N TYR A 447 -10.27 7.37 -17.94
CA TYR A 447 -11.05 6.80 -16.84
C TYR A 447 -10.47 5.44 -16.42
N GLY A 448 -9.49 5.50 -15.52
CA GLY A 448 -8.76 4.35 -15.00
C GLY A 448 -7.32 4.71 -14.68
N ALA A 449 -6.65 3.83 -13.93
CA ALA A 449 -5.24 4.03 -13.57
C ALA A 449 -4.31 3.56 -14.71
N VAL A 450 -3.09 4.10 -14.78
CA VAL A 450 -2.05 3.58 -15.68
C VAL A 450 -0.82 3.19 -14.87
N LEU A 451 -0.40 1.95 -15.03
CA LEU A 451 0.84 1.39 -14.50
C LEU A 451 1.72 1.03 -15.69
N ALA A 452 2.82 1.75 -15.89
CA ALA A 452 3.74 1.52 -16.99
C ALA A 452 5.20 1.61 -16.52
N ARG A 453 6.13 1.07 -17.32
CA ARG A 453 7.57 1.20 -17.05
C ARG A 453 8.12 2.55 -17.47
N GLN A 454 7.56 3.14 -18.51
CA GLN A 454 7.88 4.49 -18.99
C GLN A 454 6.60 5.22 -19.37
N PHE A 455 6.62 6.55 -19.22
CA PHE A 455 5.55 7.43 -19.66
C PHE A 455 6.12 8.47 -20.62
N SER A 456 5.43 8.71 -21.73
CA SER A 456 5.70 9.76 -22.72
C SER A 456 4.42 10.57 -22.89
N MET A 457 4.32 11.67 -22.14
CA MET A 457 3.16 12.57 -22.19
C MET A 457 3.50 13.71 -23.14
N GLU A 458 2.84 13.75 -24.29
CA GLU A 458 3.25 14.55 -25.45
C GLU A 458 2.26 15.67 -25.80
N ARG A 459 1.13 15.78 -25.09
CA ARG A 459 0.04 16.71 -25.45
C ARG A 459 0.25 18.14 -24.96
N THR A 460 -0.28 19.07 -25.74
CA THR A 460 -0.19 20.53 -25.61
C THR A 460 -1.59 21.20 -25.58
N TYR A 461 -2.53 20.75 -24.73
CA TYR A 461 -3.87 21.35 -24.55
C TYR A 461 -3.88 22.82 -24.09
N PRO A 462 -4.28 23.78 -24.94
CA PRO A 462 -4.04 25.21 -24.70
C PRO A 462 -5.06 25.90 -23.78
N ALA A 463 -6.15 25.25 -23.36
CA ALA A 463 -7.19 25.91 -22.60
C ALA A 463 -6.95 25.91 -21.08
N GLU A 464 -7.17 27.05 -20.41
CA GLU A 464 -7.05 27.19 -18.94
C GLU A 464 -8.06 26.34 -18.13
N THR A 465 -8.94 25.60 -18.81
CA THR A 465 -10.06 24.86 -18.22
C THR A 465 -9.71 23.44 -17.78
N GLY A 466 -8.53 22.92 -18.10
CA GLY A 466 -8.14 21.55 -17.70
C GLY A 466 -6.72 21.14 -18.14
N PRO A 467 -6.25 19.96 -17.70
CA PRO A 467 -4.95 19.42 -18.09
C PRO A 467 -4.90 18.92 -19.55
N SER A 468 -3.72 18.58 -20.06
CA SER A 468 -3.54 17.95 -21.38
C SER A 468 -3.72 16.46 -21.35
N GLU A 469 -3.38 15.86 -20.21
CA GLU A 469 -3.73 14.50 -19.87
C GLU A 469 -4.39 14.51 -18.48
N LEU A 470 -5.65 14.07 -18.43
CA LEU A 470 -6.48 13.93 -17.25
C LEU A 470 -6.62 12.43 -16.93
N PHE A 471 -6.05 11.97 -15.82
CA PHE A 471 -6.23 10.60 -15.36
C PHE A 471 -7.19 10.56 -14.17
N ILE A 472 -8.35 9.93 -14.36
CA ILE A 472 -9.40 9.82 -13.36
C ILE A 472 -9.43 8.40 -12.83
N SER A 473 -9.07 8.22 -11.56
CA SER A 473 -9.30 6.94 -10.89
C SER A 473 -10.77 6.84 -10.49
N ASP A 474 -11.57 6.22 -11.35
CA ASP A 474 -13.02 6.14 -11.23
C ASP A 474 -13.53 5.04 -10.28
N GLY A 475 -12.63 4.33 -9.60
CA GLY A 475 -12.94 3.28 -8.63
C GLY A 475 -13.52 1.99 -9.21
N ARG A 476 -13.67 1.85 -10.54
CA ARG A 476 -14.31 0.69 -11.18
C ARG A 476 -13.53 -0.61 -10.93
N LEU A 477 -12.20 -0.54 -10.92
CA LEU A 477 -11.34 -1.69 -10.64
C LEU A 477 -11.54 -2.24 -9.22
N GLN A 478 -11.77 -1.37 -8.24
CA GLN A 478 -12.05 -1.75 -6.86
C GLN A 478 -13.50 -2.21 -6.68
N ALA A 479 -14.45 -1.55 -7.35
CA ALA A 479 -15.87 -1.85 -7.23
C ALA A 479 -16.25 -3.19 -7.88
N ASN A 480 -15.64 -3.53 -9.02
CA ASN A 480 -15.87 -4.78 -9.73
C ASN A 480 -14.54 -5.31 -10.29
N THR A 481 -13.71 -5.86 -9.42
CA THR A 481 -12.37 -6.34 -9.81
C THR A 481 -12.47 -7.52 -10.79
N PRO A 482 -11.83 -7.44 -11.98
CA PRO A 482 -11.79 -8.57 -12.90
C PRO A 482 -11.10 -9.80 -12.30
N ALA A 483 -11.51 -10.98 -12.78
CA ALA A 483 -11.01 -12.27 -12.31
C ALA A 483 -9.49 -12.39 -12.53
N GLY A 484 -8.75 -12.56 -11.43
CA GLY A 484 -7.28 -12.67 -11.43
C GLY A 484 -6.53 -11.41 -11.01
N LEU A 485 -7.25 -10.32 -10.73
CA LEU A 485 -6.64 -9.05 -10.31
C LEU A 485 -6.91 -8.69 -8.85
N SER A 486 -7.43 -9.61 -8.03
CA SER A 486 -7.77 -9.32 -6.63
C SER A 486 -6.59 -8.85 -5.78
N ASP A 487 -5.40 -9.44 -5.97
CA ASP A 487 -4.21 -9.05 -5.22
C ASP A 487 -3.67 -7.70 -5.68
N LEU A 488 -3.73 -7.42 -6.98
CA LEU A 488 -3.35 -6.11 -7.53
C LEU A 488 -4.36 -5.02 -7.16
N ALA A 489 -5.66 -5.32 -7.14
CA ALA A 489 -6.68 -4.33 -6.77
C ALA A 489 -6.63 -3.97 -5.27
N LYS A 490 -6.18 -4.90 -4.41
CA LYS A 490 -5.99 -4.64 -2.97
C LYS A 490 -4.81 -3.73 -2.67
N SER A 491 -3.78 -3.74 -3.53
CA SER A 491 -2.57 -2.97 -3.37
C SER A 491 -2.63 -1.60 -4.04
N LEU A 492 -3.56 -1.41 -4.98
CA LEU A 492 -3.93 -0.08 -5.44
C LEU A 492 -4.54 0.72 -4.28
N PRO A 493 -4.20 2.01 -4.14
CA PRO A 493 -4.72 2.86 -3.06
C PRO A 493 -6.25 2.74 -2.95
N ARG A 494 -6.75 2.49 -1.73
CA ARG A 494 -8.20 2.46 -1.47
C ARG A 494 -8.73 3.88 -1.36
N PHE A 495 -9.71 4.20 -2.20
CA PHE A 495 -10.44 5.47 -2.17
C PHE A 495 -11.54 5.39 -1.11
N SER A 496 -11.24 5.74 0.14
CA SER A 496 -12.31 6.18 1.05
C SER A 496 -12.58 7.64 0.73
N GLY A 497 -13.62 7.89 -0.06
CA GLY A 497 -14.26 9.20 -0.08
C GLY A 497 -14.78 9.48 1.33
N GLY A 498 -14.00 10.23 2.11
CA GLY A 498 -14.57 10.99 3.20
C GLY A 498 -15.50 12.01 2.55
N PHE A 499 -16.80 11.78 2.63
CA PHE A 499 -17.76 12.85 2.46
C PHE A 499 -17.32 14.01 3.37
N GLN A 500 -17.24 15.22 2.79
CA GLN A 500 -17.04 16.45 3.54
C GLN A 500 -18.10 16.63 4.62
#